data_AF-K1RP90-F1
#
_entry.id   AF-K1RP90-F1
#
_cell.length_a   1.000
_cell.length_b   1.000
_cell.length_c   1.000
_cell.angle_alpha   90.00
_cell.angle_beta   90.00
_cell.angle_gamma   90.00
#
_symmetry.space_group_name_H-M   'P 1'
#
loop_
_entity.id
_entity.type
_entity.pdbx_description
1 polymer ?
#
loop_
_entity_poly.entity_id
_entity_poly.type
_entity_poly.pdbx_seq_one_letter_code
_entity_poly.pdbx_strand_id
1 'polypeptide(L)'
;MAKFKRILLKLSGESLMGKQSFGIDPERLSDYAKQIKEVHEMGVQIGIVIGGGNIFRGLSGSQKGFDRVKGDQMGMCATVINSLALSS
;
A
#
# COMPACT_ATOMS: atom_id res chain seq x y z
N MET A 1 5.39 2.17 -27.62
CA MET A 1 6.27 1.40 -26.72
C MET A 1 6.35 2.12 -25.38
N ALA A 2 6.28 1.39 -24.26
CA ALA A 2 6.51 1.98 -22.94
C ALA A 2 7.95 2.51 -22.83
N LYS A 3 8.13 3.69 -22.20
CA LYS A 3 9.45 4.31 -22.01
C LYS A 3 10.37 3.49 -21.10
N PHE A 4 9.79 2.78 -20.14
CA PHE A 4 10.52 1.99 -19.15
C PHE A 4 10.21 0.50 -19.31
N LYS A 5 11.25 -0.34 -19.21
CA LYS A 5 11.11 -1.81 -19.21
C LYS A 5 10.71 -2.36 -17.84
N ARG A 6 11.15 -1.70 -16.76
CA ARG A 6 10.88 -2.09 -15.37
C ARG A 6 10.67 -0.86 -14.51
N ILE A 7 9.71 -0.91 -13.61
CA ILE A 7 9.42 0.15 -12.64
C ILE A 7 9.27 -0.41 -11.23
N LEU A 8 9.47 0.46 -10.24
CA LEU A 8 9.08 0.23 -8.85
C LEU A 8 7.94 1.19 -8.51
N LEU A 9 6.74 0.66 -8.38
CA LEU A 9 5.52 1.41 -8.08
C LEU A 9 5.35 1.53 -6.56
N LYS A 10 5.46 2.76 -6.05
CA LYS A 10 5.22 3.05 -4.63
C LYS A 10 3.81 3.56 -4.41
N LEU A 11 3.00 2.80 -3.68
CA LEU A 11 1.64 3.16 -3.26
C LEU A 11 1.64 3.60 -1.79
N SER A 12 0.88 4.65 -1.47
CA SER A 12 0.64 5.00 -0.07
C SER A 12 -0.36 4.01 0.53
N GLY A 13 -0.30 3.74 1.84
CA GLY A 13 -1.38 2.99 2.49
C GLY A 13 -2.69 3.77 2.42
N GLU A 14 -2.62 5.08 2.62
CA GLU A 14 -3.74 6.01 2.58
C GLU A 14 -4.51 6.00 1.26
N SER A 15 -3.84 5.73 0.14
CA SER A 15 -4.51 5.72 -1.16
C SER A 15 -5.46 4.52 -1.30
N LEU A 16 -5.30 3.49 -0.46
CA LEU A 16 -6.20 2.35 -0.37
C LEU A 16 -7.45 2.62 0.48
N MET A 17 -7.54 3.74 1.20
CA MET A 17 -8.69 4.04 2.06
C MET A 17 -9.92 4.55 1.30
N GLY A 18 -9.73 5.04 0.07
CA GLY A 18 -10.80 5.66 -0.71
C GLY A 18 -11.46 6.83 0.03
N LYS A 19 -12.76 6.72 0.30
CA LYS A 19 -13.51 7.73 1.08
C LYS A 19 -13.52 7.45 2.59
N GLN A 20 -12.94 6.32 3.02
CA GLN A 20 -12.92 5.90 4.42
C GLN A 20 -11.83 6.65 5.20
N SER A 21 -12.01 6.74 6.52
CA SER A 21 -11.03 7.33 7.44
C SER A 21 -9.98 6.32 7.93
N PHE A 22 -10.17 5.03 7.66
CA PHE A 22 -9.28 3.94 8.05
C PHE A 22 -9.56 2.69 7.20
N GLY A 23 -8.58 1.78 7.07
CA GLY A 23 -8.78 0.46 6.48
C GLY A 23 -8.52 0.39 4.97
N ILE A 24 -9.17 -0.55 4.30
CA ILE A 24 -8.97 -0.84 2.87
C ILE A 24 -10.34 -0.74 2.19
N ASP A 25 -10.40 0.07 1.13
CA ASP A 25 -11.55 0.22 0.25
C ASP A 25 -11.43 -0.78 -0.92
N PRO A 26 -12.32 -1.78 -1.02
CA PRO A 26 -12.28 -2.78 -2.09
C PRO A 26 -12.39 -2.17 -3.50
N GLU A 27 -13.11 -1.05 -3.66
CA GLU A 27 -13.24 -0.40 -4.97
C GLU A 27 -11.88 0.19 -5.39
N ARG A 28 -11.21 0.90 -4.49
CA ARG A 28 -9.86 1.43 -4.75
C ARG A 28 -8.85 0.34 -5.02
N LEU A 29 -8.93 -0.75 -4.27
CA LEU A 29 -8.07 -1.90 -4.46
C LEU A 29 -8.24 -2.49 -5.87
N SER A 30 -9.49 -2.67 -6.30
CA SER A 30 -9.83 -3.16 -7.65
C SER A 30 -9.33 -2.22 -8.74
N ASP A 31 -9.50 -0.90 -8.55
CA ASP A 31 -9.04 0.11 -9.51
C ASP A 31 -7.52 0.10 -9.68
N TYR A 32 -6.76 -0.05 -8.58
CA TYR A 32 -5.32 -0.19 -8.65
C TYR A 32 -4.91 -1.48 -9.35
N ALA A 33 -5.54 -2.61 -9.02
CA ALA A 33 -5.25 -3.88 -9.67
C ALA A 33 -5.46 -3.81 -11.20
N LYS A 34 -6.54 -3.18 -11.66
CA LYS A 34 -6.81 -2.94 -13.09
C LYS A 34 -5.71 -2.10 -13.75
N GLN A 35 -5.35 -0.97 -13.16
CA GLN A 35 -4.30 -0.09 -13.70
C GLN A 35 -2.93 -0.79 -13.75
N ILE A 36 -2.59 -1.56 -12.72
CA ILE A 36 -1.33 -2.34 -12.68
C ILE A 36 -1.34 -3.40 -13.78
N LYS A 37 -2.47 -4.08 -13.98
CA LYS A 37 -2.64 -5.06 -15.06
C LYS A 37 -2.46 -4.43 -16.44
N GLU A 38 -3.07 -3.28 -16.69
CA GLU A 38 -2.90 -2.55 -17.96
C GLU A 38 -1.43 -2.24 -18.25
N VAL A 39 -0.68 -1.75 -17.25
CA VAL A 39 0.75 -1.48 -17.39
C VAL A 39 1.55 -2.76 -17.61
N HIS A 40 1.18 -3.86 -16.97
CA HIS A 40 1.82 -5.16 -17.17
C HIS A 40 1.60 -5.70 -18.59
N GLU A 41 0.38 -5.57 -19.13
CA GLU A 41 0.01 -5.97 -20.49
C GLU A 41 0.79 -5.18 -21.56
N MET A 42 1.28 -3.97 -21.24
CA MET A 42 2.21 -3.22 -22.08
C MET A 42 3.64 -3.82 -22.12
N GLY A 43 3.89 -4.93 -21.40
CA GLY A 43 5.19 -5.60 -21.31
C GLY A 43 6.13 -5.03 -20.25
N VAL A 44 5.64 -4.18 -19.35
CA VAL A 44 6.45 -3.57 -18.29
C VAL A 44 6.52 -4.50 -17.08
N GLN A 45 7.73 -4.67 -16.53
CA GLN A 45 7.94 -5.39 -15.27
C GLN A 45 7.69 -4.46 -14.08
N ILE A 46 6.90 -4.89 -13.11
CA ILE A 46 6.44 -4.03 -12.02
C ILE A 46 6.81 -4.66 -10.67
N GLY A 47 7.64 -3.96 -9.89
CA GLY A 47 7.73 -4.20 -8.45
C GLY A 47 6.82 -3.24 -7.71
N ILE A 48 6.22 -3.65 -6.60
CA ILE A 48 5.27 -2.82 -5.84
C ILE A 48 5.77 -2.67 -4.40
N VAL A 49 5.76 -1.43 -3.90
CA VAL A 49 5.98 -1.10 -2.48
C VAL A 49 4.73 -0.39 -1.96
N ILE A 50 4.15 -0.88 -0.87
CA ILE A 50 2.90 -0.34 -0.32
C ILE A 50 3.15 0.11 1.12
N GLY A 51 2.72 1.33 1.46
CA GLY A 51 2.74 1.85 2.82
C GLY A 51 1.62 1.26 3.69
N GLY A 52 1.73 1.39 5.02
CA GLY A 52 0.75 0.85 6.00
C GLY A 52 -0.11 1.91 6.70
N GLY A 53 -0.03 3.17 6.26
CA GLY A 53 -0.60 4.34 6.97
C GLY A 53 -2.12 4.37 7.10
N ASN A 54 -2.83 3.53 6.34
CA ASN A 54 -4.27 3.29 6.44
C ASN A 54 -4.68 2.34 7.57
N ILE A 55 -3.75 1.54 8.09
CA ILE A 55 -3.98 0.58 9.18
C ILE A 55 -3.24 1.01 10.45
N PHE A 56 -2.04 1.57 10.32
CA PHE A 56 -1.27 2.01 11.46
C PHE A 56 -0.44 3.26 11.15
N ARG A 57 -0.54 4.28 12.02
CA ARG A 57 0.30 5.47 11.99
C ARG A 57 1.13 5.54 13.26
N GLY A 58 2.46 5.35 13.12
CA GLY A 58 3.40 5.30 14.24
C GLY A 58 3.33 6.50 15.18
N LEU A 59 3.11 7.71 14.63
CA LEU A 59 2.97 8.95 15.42
C LEU A 59 1.72 8.96 16.33
N SER A 60 0.68 8.23 15.97
CA SER A 60 -0.51 8.08 16.81
C SER A 60 -0.30 7.07 17.95
N GLY A 61 0.64 6.14 17.78
CA GLY A 61 1.01 5.14 18.79
C GLY A 61 1.94 5.67 19.87
N SER A 62 2.87 6.57 19.53
CA SER A 62 3.77 7.17 20.53
C SER A 62 3.02 8.01 21.56
N GLN A 63 1.92 8.66 21.17
CA GLN A 63 1.02 9.36 22.11
C GLN A 63 0.24 8.41 23.04
N LYS A 64 0.14 7.12 22.69
CA LYS A 64 -0.58 6.10 23.45
C LYS A 64 0.33 5.21 24.31
N GLY A 65 1.60 5.60 24.50
CA GLY A 65 2.55 4.90 25.38
C GLY A 65 3.34 3.76 24.72
N PHE A 66 3.28 3.62 23.39
CA PHE A 66 4.13 2.67 22.68
C PHE A 66 5.51 3.27 22.40
N ASP A 67 6.57 2.51 22.65
CA ASP A 67 7.91 2.86 22.15
C ASP A 67 7.90 2.89 20.62
N ARG A 68 8.61 3.85 20.04
CA ARG A 68 8.67 4.14 18.60
C ARG A 68 9.02 2.90 17.78
N VAL A 69 9.95 2.09 18.27
CA VAL A 69 10.39 0.85 17.58
C VAL A 69 9.22 -0.13 17.41
N LYS A 70 8.40 -0.33 18.45
CA LYS A 70 7.21 -1.19 18.36
C LYS A 70 6.18 -0.60 17.40
N GLY A 71 6.01 0.72 17.40
CA GLY A 71 5.16 1.42 16.43
C GLY A 71 5.61 1.18 14.98
N ASP A 72 6.90 1.27 14.70
CA ASP A 72 7.45 1.02 13.36
C ASP A 72 7.25 -0.44 12.93
N GLN A 73 7.44 -1.40 13.85
CA GLN A 73 7.14 -2.82 13.60
C GLN A 73 5.67 -3.06 13.26
N MET A 74 4.75 -2.45 14.01
CA MET A 74 3.31 -2.51 13.71
C MET A 74 3.01 -1.89 12.33
N GLY A 75 3.67 -0.80 11.97
CA GLY A 75 3.60 -0.19 10.64
C GLY A 75 4.08 -1.12 9.53
N MET A 76 5.17 -1.86 9.75
CA MET A 76 5.66 -2.86 8.80
C MET A 76 4.66 -4.03 8.65
N CYS A 77 4.06 -4.52 9.73
CA CYS A 77 2.98 -5.52 9.64
C CYS A 77 1.78 -5.00 8.83
N ALA A 78 1.41 -3.73 9.00
CA ALA A 78 0.38 -3.09 8.18
C ALA A 78 0.71 -3.08 6.68
N THR A 79 1.98 -2.90 6.30
CA THR A 79 2.38 -3.02 4.88
C THR A 79 2.15 -4.43 4.34
N VAL A 80 2.42 -5.47 5.14
CA VAL A 80 2.19 -6.88 4.75
C VAL A 80 0.71 -7.14 4.55
N ILE A 81 -0.16 -6.63 5.42
CA ILE A 81 -1.62 -6.75 5.27
C ILE A 81 -2.09 -6.13 3.95
N ASN A 82 -1.62 -4.92 3.62
CA ASN A 82 -1.98 -4.27 2.36
C ASN A 82 -1.44 -5.03 1.14
N SER A 83 -0.24 -5.61 1.24
CA SER A 83 0.31 -6.45 0.17
C SER A 83 -0.54 -7.69 -0.07
N LEU A 84 -1.00 -8.35 1.00
CA LEU A 84 -1.89 -9.50 0.90
C LEU A 84 -3.23 -9.11 0.26
N ALA A 85 -3.80 -7.98 0.68
CA ALA A 85 -5.04 -7.46 0.08
C ALA A 85 -4.87 -7.15 -1.42
N LEU A 86 -3.78 -6.51 -1.84
CA LEU A 86 -3.56 -6.25 -3.27
C LEU A 86 -3.35 -7.54 -4.09
N SER A 87 -2.87 -8.61 -3.45
CA SER A 87 -2.62 -9.90 -4.11
C SER A 87 -3.81 -10.86 -4.16
N SER A 88 -4.95 -10.51 -3.54
CA SER A 88 -6.18 -11.32 -3.54
C SER A 88 -7.04 -11.03 -4.76
#